data_AF-A0A6P3W2H0-F1
#
_entry.id   AF-A0A6P3W2H0-F1
#
_cell.length_a   1.000
_cell.length_b   1.000
_cell.length_c   1.000
_cell.angle_alpha   90.00
_cell.angle_beta   90.00
_cell.angle_gamma   90.00
#
_symmetry.space_group_name_H-M   'P 1'
#
loop_
_entity.id
_entity.type
_entity.pdbx_description
1 polymer ?
#
loop_
_entity_poly.entity_id
_entity_poly.type
_entity_poly.pdbx_seq_one_letter_code
_entity_poly.pdbx_strand_id
1 'polypeptide(L)'
;MRIPPYFLAFVRNFAMESSSPTFVYSNKDYDNHVFRLIGSDQTPNLSKFDMSLRTAWVERMQRGLFRYHLGDLETRILPGPSRLVAQLNIERGQQRRKPQEILSIKQDFDPKLFNFNKANSNETMFELIKQELCGAVHENGFTKGCKMVINVSPLEFGHSLIVPEPNQCFPQVLTPHSIQVGIECILLSSDPALRVGFNSLGAFASVNHLHLHAYYLKHELVIESTPAEIVMSAQGLHCLTTFPRGFLFYTEGGDLHSIVSAVHTLTDFLVNHNIAHNLFLTRGCPPDGEGIGDRRRSGVRVIVWPRMSCFGAKEETAFNVALCELAGHLPFKNREDYETTTEQKVHSIIKKYMFSPETFLDLQTQLISCFTSLESGTNHCK
;
A
#
# COMPACT_ATOMS: atom_id res chain seq x y z
N MET A 1 -6.25 -15.49 17.90
CA MET A 1 -5.29 -14.78 18.79
C MET A 1 -6.04 -14.19 20.00
N ARG A 2 -5.73 -14.55 21.26
CA ARG A 2 -6.42 -14.01 22.46
C ARG A 2 -5.88 -12.62 22.82
N ILE A 3 -6.77 -11.65 22.96
CA ILE A 3 -6.45 -10.25 23.32
C ILE A 3 -6.01 -10.19 24.80
N PRO A 4 -4.89 -9.54 25.14
CA PRO A 4 -4.45 -9.42 26.54
C PRO A 4 -5.40 -8.57 27.42
N PRO A 5 -5.58 -8.87 28.72
CA PRO A 5 -6.60 -8.24 29.57
C PRO A 5 -6.48 -6.72 29.75
N TYR A 6 -5.28 -6.15 29.59
CA TYR A 6 -5.05 -4.70 29.69
C TYR A 6 -5.65 -3.90 28.51
N PHE A 7 -6.05 -4.56 27.42
CA PHE A 7 -6.73 -3.91 26.28
C PHE A 7 -8.15 -3.41 26.61
N LEU A 8 -8.84 -4.03 27.57
CA LEU A 8 -10.24 -3.69 27.88
C LEU A 8 -10.38 -2.34 28.61
N ALA A 9 -9.33 -1.86 29.28
CA ALA A 9 -9.35 -0.59 30.00
C ALA A 9 -9.30 0.63 29.06
N PHE A 10 -8.67 0.50 27.87
CA PHE A 10 -8.55 1.61 26.91
C PHE A 10 -9.84 1.88 26.13
N VAL A 11 -10.69 0.86 25.98
CA VAL A 11 -11.95 0.93 25.20
C VAL A 11 -13.04 1.76 25.90
N ARG A 12 -12.95 1.97 27.22
CA ARG A 12 -14.01 2.66 27.97
C ARG A 12 -14.06 4.19 27.83
N ASN A 13 -13.02 4.84 27.29
CA ASN A 13 -12.97 6.31 27.17
C ASN A 13 -13.36 6.86 25.78
N PHE A 14 -13.81 6.02 24.85
CA PHE A 14 -14.15 6.45 23.47
C PHE A 14 -15.65 6.70 23.22
N ALA A 15 -16.48 6.76 24.26
CA ALA A 15 -17.90 7.06 24.10
C ALA A 15 -18.20 8.51 24.51
N MET A 16 -18.50 9.33 23.49
CA MET A 16 -19.21 10.62 23.47
C MET A 16 -18.40 11.75 22.84
N GLU A 17 -18.37 11.79 21.51
CA GLU A 17 -18.34 13.03 20.71
C GLU A 17 -18.73 12.69 19.25
N SER A 18 -19.49 13.58 18.60
CA SER A 18 -20.09 13.37 17.27
C SER A 18 -19.09 13.49 16.10
N SER A 19 -17.79 13.57 16.40
CA SER A 19 -16.69 13.61 15.43
C SER A 19 -15.89 12.31 15.50
N SER A 20 -15.46 11.80 14.34
CA SER A 20 -14.49 10.70 14.27
C SER A 20 -13.25 11.07 15.10
N PRO A 21 -12.66 10.12 15.85
CA PRO A 21 -11.48 10.42 16.65
C PRO A 21 -10.31 10.82 15.74
N THR A 22 -9.34 11.54 16.29
CA THR A 22 -8.20 12.06 15.54
C THR A 22 -6.89 11.44 16.02
N PHE A 23 -6.05 11.02 15.08
CA PHE A 23 -4.67 10.63 15.32
C PHE A 23 -3.74 11.74 14.82
N VAL A 24 -3.14 12.47 15.77
CA VAL A 24 -2.17 13.54 15.48
C VAL A 24 -0.76 13.00 15.60
N TYR A 25 0.10 13.32 14.63
CA TYR A 25 1.49 12.87 14.58
C TYR A 25 2.44 13.94 14.04
N SER A 26 3.73 13.76 14.28
CA SER A 26 4.82 14.57 13.75
C SER A 26 5.96 13.66 13.24
N ASN A 27 6.99 14.24 12.64
CA ASN A 27 8.17 13.46 12.24
C ASN A 27 8.90 12.84 13.45
N LYS A 28 8.66 13.33 14.67
CA LYS A 28 9.25 12.76 15.90
C LYS A 28 8.61 11.43 16.30
N ASP A 29 7.44 11.11 15.75
CA ASP A 29 6.74 9.86 16.00
C ASP A 29 7.17 8.75 15.04
N TYR A 30 8.07 9.03 14.09
CA TYR A 30 8.63 8.00 13.20
C TYR A 30 9.55 7.05 13.97
N ASP A 31 9.39 5.76 13.74
CA ASP A 31 10.22 4.72 14.32
C ASP A 31 11.31 4.28 13.33
N ASN A 32 12.58 4.50 13.66
CA ASN A 32 13.71 4.09 12.81
C ASN A 32 14.40 2.80 13.34
N HIS A 33 13.85 2.19 14.39
CA HIS A 33 14.38 1.01 15.07
C HIS A 33 13.45 -0.20 14.90
N VAL A 34 13.08 -0.47 13.65
CA VAL A 34 12.21 -1.59 13.31
C VAL A 34 13.03 -2.82 12.92
N PHE A 35 12.66 -3.99 13.47
CA PHE A 35 13.35 -5.26 13.23
C PHE A 35 12.38 -6.40 12.95
N ARG A 36 12.77 -7.32 12.06
CA ARG A 36 12.11 -8.62 11.88
C ARG A 36 12.45 -9.54 13.05
N LEU A 37 11.41 -10.03 13.73
CA LEU A 37 11.51 -10.96 14.85
C LEU A 37 11.69 -12.40 14.37
N ILE A 38 12.43 -13.21 15.13
CA ILE A 38 12.63 -14.64 14.90
C ILE A 38 12.41 -15.42 16.21
N GLY A 39 11.56 -16.45 16.18
CA GLY A 39 11.48 -17.43 17.27
C GLY A 39 11.07 -16.85 18.63
N SER A 40 11.98 -16.92 19.61
CA SER A 40 11.80 -16.51 21.01
C SER A 40 11.91 -15.01 21.27
N ASP A 41 12.04 -14.20 20.22
CA ASP A 41 12.10 -12.75 20.35
C ASP A 41 10.82 -12.24 21.06
N GLN A 42 11.00 -11.34 22.03
CA GLN A 42 9.86 -10.67 22.66
C GLN A 42 9.10 -9.88 21.61
N THR A 43 7.77 -9.92 21.68
CA THR A 43 6.94 -9.08 20.82
C THR A 43 7.28 -7.61 21.07
N PRO A 44 7.69 -6.85 20.05
CA PRO A 44 8.09 -5.46 20.20
C PRO A 44 6.90 -4.65 20.68
N ASN A 45 7.19 -3.59 21.42
CA ASN A 45 6.17 -2.64 21.84
C ASN A 45 5.58 -1.97 20.60
N LEU A 46 4.26 -2.03 20.49
CA LEU A 46 3.52 -1.38 19.42
C LEU A 46 3.65 0.14 19.55
N SER A 47 3.87 0.82 18.42
CA SER A 47 3.78 2.27 18.36
C SER A 47 2.37 2.75 18.72
N LYS A 48 2.22 4.04 19.05
CA LYS A 48 0.89 4.64 19.25
C LYS A 48 0.00 4.47 18.01
N PHE A 49 0.60 4.53 16.82
CA PHE A 49 -0.10 4.35 15.56
C PHE A 49 -0.62 2.92 15.42
N ASP A 50 0.23 1.93 15.66
CA ASP A 50 -0.13 0.52 15.62
C ASP A 50 -1.23 0.19 16.62
N MET A 51 -1.12 0.69 17.85
CA MET A 51 -2.15 0.51 18.87
C MET A 51 -3.48 1.11 18.42
N SER A 52 -3.47 2.33 17.87
CA SER A 52 -4.68 3.04 17.44
C SER A 52 -5.37 2.31 16.29
N LEU A 53 -4.62 1.96 15.23
CA LEU A 53 -5.14 1.26 14.06
C LEU A 53 -5.71 -0.12 14.45
N ARG A 54 -4.93 -0.93 15.17
CA ARG A 54 -5.35 -2.29 15.54
C ARG A 54 -6.56 -2.29 16.46
N THR A 55 -6.59 -1.41 17.46
CA THR A 55 -7.72 -1.32 18.39
C THR A 55 -8.98 -0.89 17.67
N ALA A 56 -8.90 0.16 16.84
CA ALA A 56 -10.03 0.65 16.06
C ALA A 56 -10.56 -0.41 15.06
N TRP A 57 -9.67 -1.17 14.44
CA TRP A 57 -10.04 -2.24 13.51
C TRP A 57 -10.73 -3.41 14.22
N VAL A 58 -10.19 -3.87 15.36
CA VAL A 58 -10.77 -4.96 16.17
C VAL A 58 -12.13 -4.56 16.74
N GLU A 59 -12.28 -3.35 17.25
CA GLU A 59 -13.55 -2.84 17.78
C GLU A 59 -14.64 -2.84 16.69
N ARG A 60 -14.31 -2.44 15.46
CA ARG A 60 -15.24 -2.48 14.32
C ARG A 60 -15.57 -3.90 13.87
N MET A 61 -14.62 -4.83 14.01
CA MET A 61 -14.85 -6.25 13.71
C MET A 61 -15.83 -6.86 14.71
N GLN A 62 -15.68 -6.52 15.99
CA GLN A 62 -16.61 -6.94 17.06
C GLN A 62 -18.01 -6.34 16.89
N ARG A 63 -18.12 -5.15 16.31
CA ARG A 63 -19.39 -4.51 15.98
C ARG A 63 -20.06 -5.03 14.71
N GLY A 64 -19.43 -5.95 13.98
CA GLY A 64 -20.01 -6.54 12.77
C GLY A 64 -20.08 -5.57 11.57
N LEU A 65 -19.16 -4.61 11.47
CA LEU A 65 -19.13 -3.65 10.35
C LEU A 65 -18.46 -4.18 9.08
N PHE A 66 -18.01 -5.43 9.09
CA PHE A 66 -17.39 -6.11 7.95
C PHE A 66 -18.41 -7.04 7.27
N ARG A 67 -18.20 -7.32 5.98
CA ARG A 67 -19.09 -8.21 5.23
C ARG A 67 -18.98 -9.68 5.63
N TYR A 68 -17.87 -10.05 6.23
CA TYR A 68 -17.61 -11.35 6.79
C TYR A 68 -16.63 -11.19 7.96
N HIS A 69 -16.61 -12.20 8.83
CA HIS A 69 -15.67 -12.25 9.93
C HIS A 69 -14.31 -12.75 9.44
N LEU A 70 -13.24 -11.98 9.65
CA LEU A 70 -11.90 -12.45 9.32
C LEU A 70 -11.34 -13.30 10.47
N GLY A 71 -11.38 -14.62 10.30
CA GLY A 71 -10.71 -15.57 11.19
C GLY A 71 -9.21 -15.73 10.91
N ASP A 72 -8.61 -16.75 11.53
CA ASP A 72 -7.23 -17.14 11.19
C ASP A 72 -7.19 -17.70 9.76
N LEU A 73 -6.31 -17.16 8.91
CA LEU A 73 -6.19 -17.55 7.50
C LEU A 73 -5.26 -18.75 7.34
N GLU A 74 -5.73 -19.80 6.65
CA GLU A 74 -4.86 -20.91 6.22
C GLU A 74 -3.74 -20.33 5.35
N THR A 75 -2.50 -20.46 5.82
CA THR A 75 -1.32 -19.83 5.20
C THR A 75 -0.24 -20.88 4.96
N ARG A 76 0.35 -20.88 3.76
CA ARG A 76 1.52 -21.69 3.42
C ARG A 76 2.53 -20.88 2.63
N ILE A 77 3.81 -21.17 2.84
CA ILE A 77 4.89 -20.62 2.01
C ILE A 77 5.10 -21.59 0.85
N LEU A 78 4.99 -21.10 -0.38
CA LEU A 78 5.25 -21.92 -1.55
C LEU A 78 6.73 -22.32 -1.59
N PRO A 79 7.05 -23.57 -1.93
CA PRO A 79 8.44 -24.01 -2.04
C PRO A 79 9.08 -23.36 -3.28
N GLY A 80 10.17 -22.62 -3.06
CA GLY A 80 10.98 -22.01 -4.10
C GLY A 80 11.72 -20.76 -3.61
N PRO A 81 12.53 -20.13 -4.50
CA PRO A 81 13.35 -18.99 -4.13
C PRO A 81 12.55 -17.73 -3.82
N SER A 82 11.31 -17.62 -4.33
CA SER A 82 10.49 -16.41 -4.18
C SER A 82 9.72 -16.39 -2.85
N ARG A 83 9.69 -17.54 -2.15
CA ARG A 83 9.06 -17.78 -0.84
C ARG A 83 7.67 -17.16 -0.74
N LEU A 84 6.87 -17.34 -1.79
CA LEU A 84 5.58 -16.68 -1.93
C LEU A 84 4.62 -17.10 -0.81
N VAL A 85 3.95 -16.13 -0.19
CA VAL A 85 3.02 -16.35 0.91
C VAL A 85 1.62 -16.59 0.33
N ALA A 86 1.16 -17.84 0.30
CA ALA A 86 -0.19 -18.19 -0.12
C ALA A 86 -1.14 -18.20 1.08
N GLN A 87 -2.26 -17.48 0.97
CA GLN A 87 -3.33 -17.46 1.98
C GLN A 87 -4.68 -17.81 1.35
N LEU A 88 -5.45 -18.68 1.98
CA LEU A 88 -6.82 -19.00 1.53
C LEU A 88 -7.85 -18.09 2.21
N ASN A 89 -8.60 -17.35 1.41
CA ASN A 89 -9.69 -16.49 1.88
C ASN A 89 -10.90 -16.58 0.91
N ILE A 90 -11.69 -17.64 1.08
CA ILE A 90 -12.86 -17.95 0.22
C ILE A 90 -13.93 -16.87 0.34
N GLU A 91 -14.23 -16.42 1.56
CA GLU A 91 -15.26 -15.40 1.81
C GLU A 91 -14.93 -14.08 1.11
N ARG A 92 -13.65 -13.69 1.06
CA ARG A 92 -13.24 -12.51 0.30
C ARG A 92 -13.53 -12.65 -1.19
N GLY A 93 -13.41 -13.84 -1.76
CA GLY A 93 -13.77 -14.11 -3.15
C GLY A 93 -15.25 -13.87 -3.43
N GLN A 94 -16.12 -14.23 -2.48
CA GLN A 94 -17.58 -14.21 -2.62
C GLN A 94 -18.21 -12.87 -2.18
N GLN A 95 -17.69 -12.26 -1.12
CA GLN A 95 -18.31 -11.13 -0.41
C GLN A 95 -17.75 -9.77 -0.85
N ARG A 96 -16.77 -9.72 -1.77
CA ARG A 96 -16.22 -8.45 -2.24
C ARG A 96 -17.25 -7.66 -3.04
N ARG A 97 -17.19 -6.32 -2.95
CA ARG A 97 -18.01 -5.45 -3.80
C ARG A 97 -17.68 -5.71 -5.27
N LYS A 98 -18.72 -5.69 -6.11
CA LYS A 98 -18.54 -5.65 -7.57
C LYS A 98 -17.71 -4.40 -7.92
N PRO A 99 -16.56 -4.54 -8.60
CA PRO A 99 -15.77 -3.40 -9.04
C PRO A 99 -16.59 -2.46 -9.92
N GLN A 100 -16.25 -1.17 -9.89
CA GLN A 100 -16.75 -0.23 -10.90
C GLN A 100 -16.27 -0.63 -12.30
N GLU A 101 -17.02 -0.24 -13.33
CA GLU A 101 -16.57 -0.36 -14.70
C GLU A 101 -15.46 0.67 -14.96
N ILE A 102 -14.27 0.15 -15.28
CA ILE A 102 -13.07 0.96 -15.53
C ILE A 102 -12.70 0.78 -17.00
N LEU A 103 -12.72 1.90 -17.74
CA LEU A 103 -12.46 1.96 -19.18
C LEU A 103 -11.13 2.61 -19.50
N SER A 104 -10.59 3.42 -18.59
CA SER A 104 -9.34 4.15 -18.77
C SER A 104 -8.64 4.36 -17.43
N ILE A 105 -7.33 4.57 -17.48
CA ILE A 105 -6.53 4.96 -16.31
C ILE A 105 -6.89 6.38 -15.84
N LYS A 106 -7.20 7.27 -16.78
CA LYS A 106 -7.60 8.66 -16.53
C LYS A 106 -9.13 8.83 -16.46
N GLN A 107 -9.85 7.79 -16.05
CA GLN A 107 -11.30 7.88 -15.94
C GLN A 107 -11.70 8.88 -14.85
N ASP A 108 -12.60 9.78 -15.19
CA ASP A 108 -13.09 10.81 -14.27
C ASP A 108 -13.83 10.20 -13.08
N PHE A 109 -13.71 10.89 -11.94
CA PHE A 109 -14.49 10.58 -10.75
C PHE A 109 -15.98 10.81 -11.04
N ASP A 110 -16.83 9.83 -10.70
CA ASP A 110 -18.29 9.96 -10.80
C ASP A 110 -18.92 10.00 -9.39
N PRO A 111 -19.47 11.15 -8.96
CA PRO A 111 -20.13 11.26 -7.65
C PRO A 111 -21.38 10.39 -7.53
N LYS A 112 -21.95 9.87 -8.63
CA LYS A 112 -23.12 8.97 -8.62
C LYS A 112 -22.74 7.55 -8.24
N LEU A 113 -21.55 7.08 -8.61
CA LEU A 113 -21.04 5.77 -8.22
C LEU A 113 -20.66 5.72 -6.74
N PHE A 114 -20.39 4.52 -6.22
CA PHE A 114 -19.88 4.40 -4.85
C PHE A 114 -18.54 5.11 -4.72
N ASN A 115 -18.39 5.90 -3.66
CA ASN A 115 -17.13 6.51 -3.25
C ASN A 115 -17.08 6.54 -1.70
N PHE A 116 -15.90 6.69 -1.11
CA PHE A 116 -15.74 6.67 0.35
C PHE A 116 -16.50 7.76 1.14
N ASN A 117 -16.97 8.84 0.50
CA ASN A 117 -17.87 9.80 1.17
C ASN A 117 -19.28 9.24 1.38
N LYS A 118 -19.61 8.11 0.74
CA LYS A 118 -20.86 7.36 0.89
C LYS A 118 -20.72 6.12 1.80
N ALA A 119 -19.54 5.89 2.38
CA ALA A 119 -19.34 4.80 3.33
C ALA A 119 -20.12 5.08 4.63
N ASN A 120 -20.48 4.04 5.38
CA ASN A 120 -21.08 4.24 6.70
C ASN A 120 -20.07 4.98 7.60
N SER A 121 -20.51 6.03 8.29
CA SER A 121 -19.62 6.82 9.16
C SER A 121 -18.94 5.97 10.23
N ASN A 122 -19.58 4.88 10.69
CA ASN A 122 -19.01 3.93 11.64
C ASN A 122 -17.83 3.12 11.08
N GLU A 123 -17.66 3.06 9.75
CA GLU A 123 -16.49 2.43 9.11
C GLU A 123 -15.21 3.28 9.28
N THR A 124 -15.37 4.58 9.54
CA THR A 124 -14.22 5.48 9.77
C THR A 124 -13.57 5.15 11.10
N MET A 125 -12.26 4.90 11.10
CA MET A 125 -11.47 4.63 12.31
C MET A 125 -11.06 5.92 13.00
N PHE A 126 -10.35 6.78 12.28
CA PHE A 126 -9.91 8.09 12.75
C PHE A 126 -9.49 8.97 11.59
N GLU A 127 -9.40 10.28 11.84
CA GLU A 127 -8.73 11.24 10.97
C GLU A 127 -7.24 11.28 11.29
N LEU A 128 -6.40 11.25 10.26
CA LEU A 128 -4.96 11.28 10.34
C LEU A 128 -4.48 12.70 10.07
N ILE A 129 -3.85 13.34 11.06
CA ILE A 129 -3.45 14.76 10.99
C ILE A 129 -1.98 14.90 11.34
N LYS A 130 -1.19 15.43 10.40
CA LYS A 130 0.19 15.85 10.70
C LYS A 130 0.16 17.17 11.46
N GLN A 131 0.87 17.25 12.58
CA GLN A 131 0.86 18.39 13.51
C GLN A 131 1.19 19.72 12.83
N GLU A 132 2.10 19.71 11.85
CA GLU A 132 2.48 20.88 11.05
C GLU A 132 1.34 21.42 10.18
N LEU A 133 0.33 20.59 9.90
CA LEU A 133 -0.87 20.94 9.15
C LEU A 133 -2.05 21.33 10.07
N CYS A 134 -1.89 21.22 11.40
CA CYS A 134 -2.92 21.65 12.35
C CYS A 134 -3.15 23.16 12.22
N GLY A 135 -4.31 23.55 11.69
CA GLY A 135 -4.68 24.96 11.46
C GLY A 135 -4.29 25.52 10.09
N ALA A 136 -3.61 24.74 9.24
CA ALA A 136 -3.33 25.14 7.86
C ALA A 136 -4.58 24.94 6.99
N VAL A 137 -5.39 25.99 6.86
CA VAL A 137 -6.43 26.08 5.83
C VAL A 137 -5.72 26.46 4.52
N HIS A 138 -5.82 25.66 3.45
CA HIS A 138 -5.29 26.05 2.15
C HIS A 138 -6.02 27.29 1.60
N GLU A 139 -5.41 27.96 0.62
CA GLU A 139 -6.00 29.08 -0.14
C GLU A 139 -7.38 28.79 -0.73
N ASN A 140 -7.74 27.49 -0.89
CA ASN A 140 -9.05 27.03 -1.35
C ASN A 140 -10.04 26.66 -0.21
N GLY A 141 -9.72 26.92 1.05
CA GLY A 141 -10.59 26.66 2.21
C GLY A 141 -10.64 25.22 2.72
N PHE A 142 -9.90 24.29 2.12
CA PHE A 142 -9.87 22.87 2.50
C PHE A 142 -8.60 22.50 3.27
N THR A 143 -8.74 21.71 4.34
CA THR A 143 -7.60 21.08 5.03
C THR A 143 -7.13 19.85 4.25
N LYS A 144 -5.83 19.52 4.30
CA LYS A 144 -5.29 18.23 3.84
C LYS A 144 -5.72 17.10 4.78
N GLY A 145 -7.03 16.87 4.87
CA GLY A 145 -7.61 15.86 5.74
C GLY A 145 -7.35 14.47 5.16
N CYS A 146 -6.92 13.53 5.99
CA CYS A 146 -6.81 12.12 5.60
C CYS A 146 -7.67 11.28 6.54
N LYS A 147 -8.47 10.36 5.99
CA LYS A 147 -9.28 9.43 6.79
C LYS A 147 -8.69 8.03 6.73
N MET A 148 -8.60 7.37 7.87
CA MET A 148 -8.38 5.93 7.95
C MET A 148 -9.74 5.25 8.11
N VAL A 149 -10.11 4.37 7.19
CA VAL A 149 -11.41 3.67 7.14
C VAL A 149 -11.16 2.17 7.09
N ILE A 150 -12.01 1.34 7.70
CA ILE A 150 -11.86 -0.12 7.52
C ILE A 150 -12.10 -0.52 6.07
N ASN A 151 -11.41 -1.55 5.60
CA ASN A 151 -11.86 -2.24 4.40
C ASN A 151 -12.90 -3.30 4.80
N VAL A 152 -14.17 -3.06 4.48
CA VAL A 152 -15.28 -3.97 4.80
C VAL A 152 -15.17 -5.36 4.13
N SER A 153 -14.21 -5.58 3.23
CA SER A 153 -13.81 -6.89 2.69
C SER A 153 -12.32 -7.15 2.96
N PRO A 154 -11.96 -7.45 4.21
CA PRO A 154 -10.59 -7.42 4.69
C PRO A 154 -9.76 -8.59 4.13
N LEU A 155 -8.57 -8.30 3.59
CA LEU A 155 -7.71 -9.33 3.02
C LEU A 155 -6.88 -10.03 4.11
N GLU A 156 -6.53 -9.28 5.15
CA GLU A 156 -5.69 -9.66 6.28
C GLU A 156 -6.05 -8.74 7.46
N PHE A 157 -5.58 -9.09 8.66
CA PHE A 157 -5.69 -8.29 9.87
C PHE A 157 -5.27 -6.83 9.65
N GLY A 158 -6.09 -5.93 10.19
CA GLY A 158 -5.88 -4.49 10.05
C GLY A 158 -6.13 -3.93 8.66
N HIS A 159 -6.67 -4.72 7.70
CA HIS A 159 -6.93 -4.21 6.35
C HIS A 159 -7.89 -3.02 6.38
N SER A 160 -7.32 -1.88 6.03
CA SER A 160 -7.87 -0.54 6.13
C SER A 160 -7.55 0.24 4.86
N LEU A 161 -8.19 1.40 4.71
CA LEU A 161 -8.09 2.29 3.58
C LEU A 161 -7.66 3.67 4.08
N ILE A 162 -6.58 4.18 3.50
CA ILE A 162 -6.12 5.55 3.66
C ILE A 162 -6.80 6.36 2.56
N VAL A 163 -7.66 7.30 2.92
CA VAL A 163 -8.43 8.14 1.99
C VAL A 163 -7.94 9.58 2.15
N PRO A 164 -6.95 10.02 1.35
CA PRO A 164 -6.43 11.38 1.40
C PRO A 164 -7.41 12.34 0.72
N GLU A 165 -7.61 13.50 1.34
CA GLU A 165 -8.41 14.61 0.83
C GLU A 165 -9.79 14.17 0.29
N PRO A 166 -10.59 13.41 1.07
CA PRO A 166 -11.82 12.77 0.57
C PRO A 166 -12.84 13.76 -0.02
N ASN A 167 -12.84 15.01 0.45
CA ASN A 167 -13.74 16.06 -0.05
C ASN A 167 -13.35 16.58 -1.43
N GLN A 168 -12.08 16.41 -1.85
CA GLN A 168 -11.61 16.79 -3.19
C GLN A 168 -12.08 15.81 -4.27
N CYS A 169 -12.55 14.62 -3.87
CA CYS A 169 -13.08 13.62 -4.80
C CYS A 169 -12.09 13.26 -5.92
N PHE A 170 -10.79 13.19 -5.60
CA PHE A 170 -9.77 12.86 -6.59
C PHE A 170 -10.07 11.48 -7.23
N PRO A 171 -9.89 11.33 -8.56
CA PRO A 171 -9.90 10.01 -9.18
C PRO A 171 -8.78 9.15 -8.59
N GLN A 172 -8.81 7.84 -8.85
CA GLN A 172 -7.82 6.88 -8.35
C GLN A 172 -6.46 7.05 -9.06
N VAL A 173 -5.82 8.19 -8.80
CA VAL A 173 -4.54 8.67 -9.33
C VAL A 173 -3.76 9.25 -8.14
N LEU A 174 -2.51 8.84 -7.97
CA LEU A 174 -1.68 9.26 -6.84
C LEU A 174 -1.36 10.76 -6.91
N THR A 175 -1.55 11.44 -5.79
CA THR A 175 -1.08 12.82 -5.55
C THR A 175 0.17 12.81 -4.66
N PRO A 176 0.97 13.90 -4.62
CA PRO A 176 2.11 14.01 -3.70
C PRO A 176 1.70 13.78 -2.24
N HIS A 177 0.55 14.31 -1.84
CA HIS A 177 0.01 14.13 -0.48
C HIS A 177 -0.32 12.65 -0.20
N SER A 178 -0.94 11.95 -1.15
CA SER A 178 -1.28 10.53 -0.98
C SER A 178 -0.04 9.63 -0.84
N ILE A 179 1.03 9.93 -1.60
CA ILE A 179 2.31 9.22 -1.52
C ILE A 179 2.96 9.50 -0.17
N GLN A 180 3.02 10.77 0.24
CA GLN A 180 3.59 11.18 1.51
C GLN A 180 2.90 10.47 2.67
N VAL A 181 1.57 10.54 2.77
CA VAL A 181 0.82 9.89 3.86
C VAL A 181 1.04 8.38 3.86
N GLY A 182 1.16 7.74 2.69
CA GLY A 182 1.50 6.33 2.59
C GLY A 182 2.85 5.99 3.21
N ILE A 183 3.89 6.78 2.92
CA ILE A 183 5.24 6.63 3.50
C ILE A 183 5.19 6.87 5.02
N GLU A 184 4.53 7.95 5.43
CA GLU A 184 4.40 8.32 6.84
C GLU A 184 3.69 7.24 7.67
N CYS A 185 2.64 6.60 7.14
CA CYS A 185 1.98 5.47 7.81
C CYS A 185 2.95 4.32 8.10
N ILE A 186 3.87 4.02 7.18
CA ILE A 186 4.90 2.98 7.39
C ILE A 186 5.94 3.44 8.43
N LEU A 187 6.35 4.71 8.38
CA LEU A 187 7.30 5.29 9.32
C LEU A 187 6.75 5.38 10.75
N LEU A 188 5.45 5.62 10.91
CA LEU A 188 4.76 5.65 12.21
C LEU A 188 4.63 4.28 12.86
N SER A 189 4.68 3.20 12.06
CA SER A 189 4.58 1.82 12.53
C SER A 189 5.93 1.33 13.06
N SER A 190 5.91 0.74 14.26
CA SER A 190 7.05 0.00 14.82
C SER A 190 7.02 -1.48 14.40
N ASP A 191 5.94 -1.94 13.77
CA ASP A 191 5.80 -3.31 13.28
C ASP A 191 6.21 -3.41 11.79
N PRO A 192 7.22 -4.25 11.45
CA PRO A 192 7.62 -4.46 10.06
C PRO A 192 6.59 -5.25 9.25
N ALA A 193 5.44 -5.63 9.79
CA ALA A 193 4.35 -6.28 9.08
C ALA A 193 3.40 -5.30 8.37
N LEU A 194 3.38 -4.02 8.76
CA LEU A 194 2.50 -3.04 8.12
C LEU A 194 2.92 -2.83 6.65
N ARG A 195 1.97 -3.01 5.74
CA ARG A 195 2.09 -2.74 4.32
C ARG A 195 1.12 -1.66 3.93
N VAL A 196 1.55 -0.79 3.04
CA VAL A 196 0.68 0.16 2.36
C VAL A 196 0.79 -0.08 0.87
N GLY A 197 -0.28 0.10 0.11
CA GLY A 197 -0.18 0.00 -1.34
C GLY A 197 -1.33 0.62 -2.08
N PHE A 198 -1.14 0.76 -3.38
CA PHE A 198 -2.07 1.40 -4.30
C PHE A 198 -2.23 0.55 -5.55
N ASN A 199 -3.46 0.53 -6.06
CA ASN A 199 -3.78 -0.01 -7.37
C ASN A 199 -4.30 1.16 -8.19
N SER A 200 -3.71 1.42 -9.36
CA SER A 200 -4.29 2.37 -10.32
C SER A 200 -5.55 1.77 -10.95
N LEU A 201 -6.35 2.63 -11.57
CA LEU A 201 -7.30 2.18 -12.59
C LEU A 201 -6.55 1.38 -13.67
N GLY A 202 -7.15 0.29 -14.16
CA GLY A 202 -6.48 -0.68 -15.04
C GLY A 202 -5.51 -1.65 -14.33
N ALA A 203 -5.16 -1.42 -13.06
CA ALA A 203 -4.28 -2.28 -12.25
C ALA A 203 -5.02 -2.94 -11.08
N PHE A 204 -6.26 -3.35 -11.30
CA PHE A 204 -7.17 -3.99 -10.32
C PHE A 204 -7.72 -3.08 -9.19
N ALA A 205 -7.65 -1.75 -9.32
CA ALA A 205 -8.51 -0.86 -8.52
C ALA A 205 -9.99 -1.23 -8.69
N SER A 206 -10.77 -1.11 -7.60
CA SER A 206 -12.21 -1.46 -7.62
C SER A 206 -13.14 -0.26 -7.46
N VAL A 207 -12.61 0.88 -7.02
CA VAL A 207 -13.35 2.12 -6.77
C VAL A 207 -12.53 3.25 -7.38
N ASN A 208 -13.16 4.10 -8.19
CA ASN A 208 -12.55 5.35 -8.66
C ASN A 208 -12.78 6.48 -7.65
N HIS A 209 -12.00 6.45 -6.57
CA HIS A 209 -11.88 7.53 -5.58
C HIS A 209 -10.56 7.29 -4.85
N LEU A 210 -9.64 8.26 -4.86
CA LEU A 210 -8.28 8.09 -4.36
C LEU A 210 -8.22 7.42 -2.98
N HIS A 211 -7.61 6.25 -2.93
CA HIS A 211 -7.34 5.51 -1.71
C HIS A 211 -6.10 4.64 -1.84
N LEU A 212 -5.43 4.43 -0.70
CA LEU A 212 -4.41 3.40 -0.52
C LEU A 212 -4.95 2.33 0.43
N HIS A 213 -4.45 1.11 0.29
CA HIS A 213 -4.66 0.00 1.19
C HIS A 213 -3.60 0.03 2.29
N ALA A 214 -3.97 -0.31 3.52
CA ALA A 214 -3.04 -0.58 4.62
C ALA A 214 -3.42 -1.92 5.28
N TYR A 215 -2.47 -2.82 5.56
CA TYR A 215 -2.75 -4.11 6.22
C TYR A 215 -1.49 -4.69 6.88
N TYR A 216 -1.64 -5.61 7.85
CA TYR A 216 -0.49 -6.23 8.53
C TYR A 216 -0.26 -7.66 8.06
N LEU A 217 0.82 -7.90 7.32
CA LEU A 217 1.25 -9.26 6.98
C LEU A 217 2.45 -9.67 7.83
N LYS A 218 2.25 -10.61 8.75
CA LYS A 218 3.33 -11.07 9.64
C LYS A 218 4.46 -11.76 8.89
N HIS A 219 4.13 -12.46 7.81
CA HIS A 219 5.13 -13.16 6.99
C HIS A 219 6.06 -12.17 6.29
N GLU A 220 7.35 -12.52 6.27
CA GLU A 220 8.35 -11.78 5.50
C GLU A 220 8.14 -12.02 4.01
N LEU A 221 8.15 -10.93 3.24
CA LEU A 221 8.17 -10.94 1.80
C LEU A 221 9.60 -10.71 1.32
N VAL A 222 10.05 -11.47 0.32
CA VAL A 222 11.41 -11.35 -0.24
C VAL A 222 11.70 -9.93 -0.71
N ILE A 223 10.66 -9.21 -1.17
CA ILE A 223 10.76 -7.83 -1.65
C ILE A 223 11.27 -6.83 -0.58
N GLU A 224 11.21 -7.19 0.70
CA GLU A 224 11.76 -6.37 1.78
C GLU A 224 13.29 -6.28 1.72
N SER A 225 13.96 -7.29 1.16
CA SER A 225 15.42 -7.40 1.11
C SER A 225 15.99 -7.69 -0.29
N THR A 226 15.14 -7.85 -1.33
CA THR A 226 15.57 -7.97 -2.73
C THR A 226 16.55 -6.86 -3.13
N PRO A 227 17.71 -7.15 -3.72
CA PRO A 227 18.62 -6.10 -4.21
C PRO A 227 18.05 -5.35 -5.41
N ALA A 228 18.46 -4.09 -5.59
CA ALA A 228 18.06 -3.26 -6.72
C ALA A 228 19.25 -2.51 -7.31
N GLU A 229 19.31 -2.49 -8.65
CA GLU A 229 20.33 -1.76 -9.41
C GLU A 229 19.98 -0.28 -9.45
N ILE A 230 20.98 0.58 -9.26
CA ILE A 230 20.79 2.02 -9.40
C ILE A 230 20.54 2.39 -10.87
N VAL A 231 19.48 3.15 -11.11
CA VAL A 231 19.10 3.64 -12.45
C VAL A 231 19.42 5.13 -12.57
N MET A 232 19.03 5.93 -11.56
CA MET A 232 19.40 7.35 -11.47
C MET A 232 19.71 7.73 -10.03
N SER A 233 20.98 8.01 -9.76
CA SER A 233 21.44 8.36 -8.40
C SER A 233 20.84 9.67 -7.88
N ALA A 234 20.74 10.70 -8.74
CA ALA A 234 20.21 12.01 -8.34
C ALA A 234 18.75 11.95 -7.83
N GLN A 235 17.94 11.02 -8.36
CA GLN A 235 16.55 10.80 -7.96
C GLN A 235 16.38 9.67 -6.94
N GLY A 236 17.45 8.97 -6.58
CA GLY A 236 17.37 7.74 -5.79
C GLY A 236 16.51 6.66 -6.46
N LEU A 237 16.50 6.61 -7.79
CA LEU A 237 15.72 5.64 -8.57
C LEU A 237 16.54 4.37 -8.77
N HIS A 238 16.00 3.25 -8.32
CA HIS A 238 16.54 1.91 -8.52
C HIS A 238 15.57 1.03 -9.33
N CYS A 239 16.06 -0.08 -9.87
CA CYS A 239 15.27 -1.14 -10.49
C CYS A 239 15.53 -2.46 -9.77
N LEU A 240 14.46 -3.17 -9.42
CA LEU A 240 14.54 -4.50 -8.82
C LEU A 240 15.26 -5.48 -9.75
N THR A 241 16.16 -6.29 -9.19
CA THR A 241 16.94 -7.28 -9.95
C THR A 241 16.17 -8.58 -10.20
N THR A 242 15.15 -8.86 -9.38
CA THR A 242 14.34 -10.07 -9.47
C THR A 242 12.94 -9.80 -10.01
N PHE A 243 12.29 -10.86 -10.53
CA PHE A 243 10.91 -10.79 -10.97
C PHE A 243 9.94 -10.61 -9.76
N PRO A 244 8.85 -9.82 -9.91
CA PRO A 244 8.56 -8.93 -11.03
C PRO A 244 9.43 -7.67 -11.02
N ARG A 245 9.97 -7.30 -12.19
CA ARG A 245 10.74 -6.05 -12.36
C ARG A 245 9.87 -4.84 -12.06
N GLY A 246 10.41 -3.92 -11.28
CA GLY A 246 9.75 -2.68 -10.86
C GLY A 246 10.76 -1.65 -10.42
N PHE A 247 10.32 -0.41 -10.34
CA PHE A 247 11.11 0.71 -9.84
C PHE A 247 11.04 0.77 -8.33
N LEU A 248 12.13 1.20 -7.69
CA LEU A 248 12.25 1.27 -6.26
C LEU A 248 12.88 2.59 -5.84
N PHE A 249 12.29 3.20 -4.81
CA PHE A 249 12.89 4.28 -4.03
C PHE A 249 13.03 3.83 -2.57
N TYR A 250 13.96 4.44 -1.85
CA TYR A 250 14.24 4.13 -0.44
C TYR A 250 14.38 5.41 0.38
N THR A 251 13.86 5.41 1.61
CA THR A 251 14.03 6.51 2.58
C THR A 251 14.05 5.99 4.01
N GLU A 252 14.83 6.61 4.89
CA GLU A 252 14.80 6.34 6.33
C GLU A 252 13.97 7.37 7.12
N GLY A 253 13.10 8.12 6.43
CA GLY A 253 12.18 9.05 7.08
C GLY A 253 12.77 10.43 7.40
N GLY A 254 13.85 10.81 6.71
CA GLY A 254 14.35 12.19 6.68
C GLY A 254 13.42 13.13 5.91
N ASP A 255 13.96 14.09 5.16
CA ASP A 255 13.14 14.91 4.28
C ASP A 255 12.46 14.05 3.19
N LEU A 256 11.14 13.99 3.24
CA LEU A 256 10.34 13.20 2.32
C LEU A 256 10.08 13.94 0.99
N HIS A 257 10.39 15.22 0.87
CA HIS A 257 10.06 16.03 -0.30
C HIS A 257 10.63 15.42 -1.59
N SER A 258 11.92 15.11 -1.61
CA SER A 258 12.60 14.58 -2.80
C SER A 258 12.05 13.23 -3.25
N ILE A 259 11.83 12.29 -2.31
CA ILE A 259 11.28 10.96 -2.65
C ILE A 259 9.83 11.06 -3.09
N VAL A 260 9.00 11.88 -2.43
CA VAL A 260 7.60 12.10 -2.83
C VAL A 260 7.53 12.70 -4.22
N SER A 261 8.36 13.70 -4.52
CA SER A 261 8.45 14.32 -5.84
C SER A 261 8.90 13.33 -6.92
N ALA A 262 9.90 12.50 -6.63
CA ALA A 262 10.40 11.51 -7.57
C ALA A 262 9.37 10.40 -7.85
N VAL A 263 8.72 9.86 -6.81
CA VAL A 263 7.64 8.87 -6.95
C VAL A 263 6.47 9.48 -7.72
N HIS A 264 6.08 10.71 -7.41
CA HIS A 264 4.98 11.39 -8.10
C HIS A 264 5.30 11.63 -9.57
N THR A 265 6.50 12.12 -9.90
CA THR A 265 6.96 12.28 -11.29
C THR A 265 6.87 10.96 -12.05
N LEU A 266 7.32 9.86 -11.44
CA LEU A 266 7.22 8.53 -12.05
C LEU A 266 5.76 8.13 -12.28
N THR A 267 4.90 8.24 -11.28
CA THR A 267 3.50 7.80 -11.43
C THR A 267 2.71 8.70 -12.37
N ASP A 268 2.97 10.00 -12.39
CA ASP A 268 2.37 10.94 -13.33
C ASP A 268 2.82 10.67 -14.77
N PHE A 269 4.10 10.35 -14.98
CA PHE A 269 4.61 9.86 -16.25
C PHE A 269 3.83 8.61 -16.72
N LEU A 270 3.63 7.62 -15.85
CA LEU A 270 2.87 6.41 -16.20
C LEU A 270 1.41 6.73 -16.54
N VAL A 271 0.75 7.58 -15.75
CA VAL A 271 -0.63 8.03 -16.01
C VAL A 271 -0.72 8.74 -17.35
N ASN A 272 0.23 9.63 -17.66
CA ASN A 272 0.28 10.37 -18.93
C ASN A 272 0.48 9.48 -20.16
N HIS A 273 1.13 8.34 -20.00
CA HIS A 273 1.32 7.33 -21.05
C HIS A 273 0.22 6.24 -21.05
N ASN A 274 -0.84 6.40 -20.26
CA ASN A 274 -1.89 5.39 -20.09
C ASN A 274 -1.32 4.00 -19.69
N ILE A 275 -0.36 4.01 -18.76
CA ILE A 275 0.22 2.79 -18.18
C ILE A 275 -0.37 2.53 -16.80
N ALA A 276 -1.04 1.39 -16.66
CA ALA A 276 -1.53 0.90 -15.40
C ALA A 276 -0.35 0.55 -14.48
N HIS A 277 -0.51 0.77 -13.19
CA HIS A 277 0.56 0.54 -12.22
C HIS A 277 0.05 0.20 -10.83
N ASN A 278 0.88 -0.52 -10.10
CA ASN A 278 0.70 -0.78 -8.68
C ASN A 278 1.85 -0.12 -7.91
N LEU A 279 1.57 0.36 -6.71
CA LEU A 279 2.57 0.88 -5.78
C LEU A 279 2.48 0.12 -4.45
N PHE A 280 3.63 -0.16 -3.85
CA PHE A 280 3.72 -0.94 -2.61
C PHE A 280 4.81 -0.39 -1.71
N LEU A 281 4.45 -0.22 -0.44
CA LEU A 281 5.29 0.34 0.59
C LEU A 281 5.42 -0.67 1.72
N THR A 282 6.67 -0.89 2.11
CA THR A 282 7.03 -1.78 3.20
C THR A 282 8.27 -1.27 3.90
N ARG A 283 8.40 -1.61 5.19
CA ARG A 283 9.71 -1.60 5.84
C ARG A 283 10.64 -2.57 5.12
N GLY A 284 11.91 -2.21 4.95
CA GLY A 284 12.86 -3.01 4.18
C GLY A 284 14.30 -2.57 4.37
N CYS A 285 15.22 -3.35 3.79
CA CYS A 285 16.64 -3.00 3.74
C CYS A 285 16.92 -1.97 2.62
N PRO A 286 18.06 -1.27 2.69
CA PRO A 286 18.58 -0.49 1.58
C PRO A 286 18.70 -1.31 0.28
N PRO A 287 18.62 -0.66 -0.90
CA PRO A 287 18.58 -1.32 -2.20
C PRO A 287 19.90 -1.94 -2.66
N ASP A 288 21.04 -1.46 -2.15
CA ASP A 288 22.41 -1.88 -2.51
C ASP A 288 22.78 -3.31 -2.08
N GLY A 289 21.91 -3.97 -1.31
CA GLY A 289 22.15 -5.32 -0.79
C GLY A 289 22.96 -5.32 0.51
N GLU A 290 23.31 -4.15 1.06
CA GLU A 290 23.84 -3.99 2.41
C GLU A 290 22.72 -4.24 3.42
N GLY A 291 22.39 -5.52 3.63
CA GLY A 291 21.30 -5.92 4.52
C GLY A 291 20.65 -7.27 4.20
N ILE A 292 21.16 -8.03 3.22
CA ILE A 292 20.72 -9.41 3.01
C ILE A 292 21.07 -10.23 4.27
N GLY A 293 20.03 -10.70 4.98
CA GLY A 293 20.19 -11.41 6.25
C GLY A 293 20.22 -10.53 7.49
N ASP A 294 20.24 -9.19 7.34
CA ASP A 294 19.99 -8.29 8.45
C ASP A 294 18.51 -8.37 8.84
N ARG A 295 18.23 -8.27 10.14
CA ARG A 295 16.88 -8.17 10.70
C ARG A 295 16.38 -6.74 10.70
N ARG A 296 17.26 -5.75 10.66
CA ARG A 296 16.91 -4.33 10.67
C ARG A 296 16.12 -3.98 9.41
N ARG A 297 15.05 -3.21 9.61
CA ARG A 297 14.18 -2.69 8.55
C ARG A 297 13.99 -1.18 8.78
N SER A 298 15.10 -0.44 8.79
CA SER A 298 15.14 0.97 9.17
C SER A 298 14.34 1.86 8.21
N GLY A 299 14.41 1.59 6.91
CA GLY A 299 13.76 2.43 5.91
C GLY A 299 12.46 1.87 5.33
N VAL A 300 11.87 2.70 4.49
CA VAL A 300 10.69 2.41 3.66
C VAL A 300 11.15 2.18 2.24
N ARG A 301 10.77 1.04 1.69
CA ARG A 301 10.89 0.72 0.27
C ARG A 301 9.59 1.12 -0.42
N VAL A 302 9.66 2.03 -1.38
CA VAL A 302 8.53 2.46 -2.22
C VAL A 302 8.72 1.84 -3.59
N ILE A 303 7.92 0.85 -3.92
CA ILE A 303 8.06 0.05 -5.15
C ILE A 303 6.91 0.37 -6.08
N VAL A 304 7.22 0.60 -7.35
CA VAL A 304 6.23 0.85 -8.41
C VAL A 304 6.40 -0.17 -9.52
N TRP A 305 5.31 -0.85 -9.87
CA TRP A 305 5.26 -1.82 -10.97
C TRP A 305 4.39 -1.29 -12.11
N PRO A 306 4.99 -0.75 -13.18
CA PRO A 306 4.31 -0.55 -14.46
C PRO A 306 3.91 -1.90 -15.06
N ARG A 307 2.73 -1.96 -15.67
CA ARG A 307 2.14 -3.21 -16.13
C ARG A 307 1.15 -3.01 -17.27
N MET A 308 0.79 -4.12 -17.91
CA MET A 308 -0.31 -4.19 -18.85
C MET A 308 -1.63 -3.83 -18.16
N SER A 309 -2.39 -2.94 -18.79
CA SER A 309 -3.71 -2.52 -18.33
C SER A 309 -4.73 -3.64 -18.47
N CYS A 310 -5.63 -3.74 -17.49
CA CYS A 310 -6.74 -4.70 -17.48
C CYS A 310 -8.07 -3.94 -17.38
N PHE A 311 -8.80 -3.87 -18.49
CA PHE A 311 -10.12 -3.27 -18.58
C PHE A 311 -11.18 -4.35 -18.86
N GLY A 312 -12.42 -4.12 -18.45
CA GLY A 312 -13.53 -5.04 -18.73
C GLY A 312 -13.56 -6.32 -17.89
N ALA A 313 -14.13 -7.40 -18.47
CA ALA A 313 -14.31 -8.69 -17.81
C ALA A 313 -12.95 -9.33 -17.49
N LYS A 314 -12.69 -9.56 -16.20
CA LYS A 314 -11.44 -10.14 -15.72
C LYS A 314 -11.42 -11.63 -16.06
N GLU A 315 -10.30 -12.13 -16.60
CA GLU A 315 -10.05 -13.57 -16.65
C GLU A 315 -10.19 -14.15 -15.23
N GLU A 316 -10.87 -15.30 -15.11
CA GLU A 316 -10.94 -16.03 -13.85
C GLU A 316 -9.60 -16.68 -13.57
N THR A 317 -8.69 -15.91 -12.98
CA THR A 317 -7.44 -16.41 -12.41
C THR A 317 -7.63 -16.78 -10.94
N ALA A 318 -6.78 -17.68 -10.45
CA ALA A 318 -6.73 -18.14 -9.06
C ALA A 318 -6.73 -16.99 -8.02
N PHE A 319 -6.08 -15.88 -8.37
CA PHE A 319 -6.02 -14.63 -7.63
C PHE A 319 -5.98 -13.45 -8.60
N ASN A 320 -6.34 -12.26 -8.14
CA ASN A 320 -6.21 -11.05 -8.95
C ASN A 320 -4.77 -10.56 -8.83
N VAL A 321 -4.04 -10.34 -9.92
CA VAL A 321 -2.67 -9.80 -9.81
C VAL A 321 -2.74 -8.30 -9.53
N ALA A 322 -2.86 -7.92 -8.25
CA ALA A 322 -2.85 -6.53 -7.78
C ALA A 322 -1.55 -6.26 -6.99
N LEU A 323 -1.54 -5.27 -6.11
CA LEU A 323 -0.34 -4.93 -5.31
C LEU A 323 0.18 -6.07 -4.43
N CYS A 324 -0.70 -6.90 -3.84
CA CYS A 324 -0.29 -7.93 -2.89
C CYS A 324 0.50 -9.03 -3.62
N GLU A 325 -0.02 -9.45 -4.76
CA GLU A 325 0.48 -10.57 -5.53
C GLU A 325 1.82 -10.24 -6.18
N LEU A 326 1.99 -8.99 -6.63
CA LEU A 326 3.28 -8.47 -7.11
C LEU A 326 4.33 -8.40 -6.00
N ALA A 327 3.92 -8.15 -4.76
CA ALA A 327 4.82 -8.14 -3.60
C ALA A 327 5.13 -9.54 -3.05
N GLY A 328 4.48 -10.60 -3.56
CA GLY A 328 4.66 -11.99 -3.13
C GLY A 328 3.63 -12.49 -2.11
N HIS A 329 2.56 -11.75 -1.86
CA HIS A 329 1.42 -12.17 -1.04
C HIS A 329 0.22 -12.57 -1.92
N LEU A 330 -0.21 -13.83 -1.82
CA LEU A 330 -1.18 -14.46 -2.73
C LEU A 330 -2.47 -14.85 -2.00
N PRO A 331 -3.49 -13.96 -1.95
CA PRO A 331 -4.81 -14.28 -1.44
C PRO A 331 -5.63 -15.11 -2.46
N PHE A 332 -5.64 -16.42 -2.26
CA PHE A 332 -6.45 -17.39 -3.03
C PHE A 332 -7.92 -17.35 -2.60
N LYS A 333 -8.81 -17.55 -3.58
CA LYS A 333 -10.26 -17.50 -3.38
C LYS A 333 -10.94 -18.88 -3.39
N ASN A 334 -10.20 -19.93 -3.74
CA ASN A 334 -10.68 -21.30 -3.76
C ASN A 334 -9.59 -22.24 -3.26
N ARG A 335 -10.03 -23.41 -2.77
CA ARG A 335 -9.16 -24.40 -2.13
C ARG A 335 -8.25 -25.12 -3.11
N GLU A 336 -8.76 -25.46 -4.29
CA GLU A 336 -8.02 -26.22 -5.31
C GLU A 336 -6.76 -25.48 -5.77
N ASP A 337 -6.88 -24.21 -6.16
CA ASP A 337 -5.75 -23.39 -6.55
C ASP A 337 -4.79 -23.17 -5.37
N TYR A 338 -5.34 -22.91 -4.17
CA TYR A 338 -4.53 -22.76 -2.96
C TYR A 338 -3.67 -23.99 -2.68
N GLU A 339 -4.20 -25.20 -2.85
CA GLU A 339 -3.49 -26.45 -2.54
C GLU A 339 -2.52 -26.87 -3.66
N THR A 340 -2.89 -26.66 -4.93
CA THR A 340 -2.16 -27.21 -6.09
C THR A 340 -1.22 -26.21 -6.79
N THR A 341 -1.23 -24.94 -6.38
CA THR A 341 -0.34 -23.93 -6.98
C THR A 341 1.14 -24.17 -6.64
N THR A 342 2.02 -23.68 -7.51
CA THR A 342 3.47 -23.66 -7.35
C THR A 342 4.01 -22.28 -7.70
N GLU A 343 5.25 -21.96 -7.29
CA GLU A 343 5.85 -20.67 -7.68
C GLU A 343 5.90 -20.48 -9.20
N GLN A 344 6.19 -21.54 -9.97
CA GLN A 344 6.23 -21.46 -11.44
C GLN A 344 4.86 -21.08 -12.02
N LYS A 345 3.77 -21.66 -11.49
CA LYS A 345 2.41 -21.30 -11.90
C LYS A 345 2.10 -19.84 -11.56
N VAL A 346 2.45 -19.40 -10.35
CA VAL A 346 2.25 -17.99 -9.92
C VAL A 346 3.03 -17.02 -10.80
N HIS A 347 4.31 -17.29 -11.07
CA HIS A 347 5.12 -16.48 -11.96
C HIS A 347 4.52 -16.41 -13.37
N SER A 348 4.02 -17.53 -13.88
CA SER A 348 3.35 -17.57 -15.18
C SER A 348 2.10 -16.70 -15.21
N ILE A 349 1.31 -16.69 -14.14
CA ILE A 349 0.12 -15.81 -14.02
C ILE A 349 0.54 -14.34 -13.94
N ILE A 350 1.49 -13.98 -13.08
CA ILE A 350 1.96 -12.60 -12.91
C ILE A 350 2.56 -12.07 -14.23
N LYS A 351 3.34 -12.90 -14.93
CA LYS A 351 4.01 -12.53 -16.18
C LYS A 351 3.05 -12.06 -17.27
N LYS A 352 1.80 -12.56 -17.31
CA LYS A 352 0.77 -12.10 -18.25
C LYS A 352 0.43 -10.61 -18.11
N TYR A 353 0.67 -10.05 -16.93
CA TYR A 353 0.38 -8.65 -16.63
C TYR A 353 1.62 -7.76 -16.67
N MET A 354 2.84 -8.33 -16.69
CA MET A 354 4.07 -7.54 -16.70
C MET A 354 4.51 -7.25 -18.13
N PHE A 355 5.21 -6.13 -18.32
CA PHE A 355 5.86 -5.85 -19.60
C PHE A 355 6.95 -6.88 -19.91
N SER A 356 7.24 -7.06 -21.20
CA SER A 356 8.44 -7.78 -21.62
C SER A 356 9.70 -7.04 -21.14
N PRO A 357 10.85 -7.73 -21.01
CA PRO A 357 12.10 -7.08 -20.62
C PRO A 357 12.48 -5.90 -21.51
N GLU A 358 12.26 -6.01 -22.83
CA GLU A 358 12.53 -4.97 -23.82
C GLU A 358 11.63 -3.75 -23.60
N THR A 359 10.32 -3.96 -23.50
CA THR A 359 9.37 -2.86 -23.26
C THR A 359 9.61 -2.18 -21.91
N PHE A 360 10.00 -2.93 -20.87
CA PHE A 360 10.36 -2.35 -19.59
C PHE A 360 11.63 -1.50 -19.69
N LEU A 361 12.64 -1.93 -20.45
CA LEU A 361 13.87 -1.16 -20.67
C LEU A 361 13.62 0.13 -21.47
N ASP A 362 12.77 0.06 -22.49
CA ASP A 362 12.34 1.25 -23.24
C ASP A 362 11.62 2.25 -22.33
N LEU A 363 10.71 1.76 -21.49
CA LEU A 363 10.01 2.56 -20.50
C LEU A 363 10.99 3.21 -19.51
N GLN A 364 11.96 2.45 -19.01
CA GLN A 364 13.02 2.96 -18.14
C GLN A 364 13.81 4.09 -18.82
N THR A 365 14.14 3.94 -20.10
CA THR A 365 14.88 4.96 -20.88
C THR A 365 14.07 6.25 -21.06
N GLN A 366 12.78 6.12 -21.34
CA GLN A 366 11.87 7.27 -21.45
C GLN A 366 11.69 7.97 -20.10
N LEU A 367 11.58 7.20 -19.00
CA LEU A 367 11.48 7.74 -17.65
C LEU A 367 12.74 8.51 -17.26
N ILE A 368 13.94 8.00 -17.58
CA ILE A 368 15.20 8.71 -17.36
C ILE A 368 15.20 10.06 -18.08
N SER A 369 14.76 10.08 -19.34
CA SER A 369 14.67 11.29 -20.16
C SER A 369 13.67 12.31 -19.58
N CYS A 370 12.57 11.82 -18.99
CA CYS A 370 11.59 12.66 -18.30
C CYS A 370 12.21 13.37 -17.08
N PHE A 371 12.95 12.63 -16.25
CA PHE A 371 13.62 13.21 -15.08
C PHE A 371 14.67 14.25 -15.45
N THR A 372 15.53 13.97 -16.45
CA THR A 372 16.58 14.92 -16.88
C THR A 372 16.00 16.20 -17.51
N SER A 373 14.88 16.09 -18.20
CA SER A 373 14.19 17.25 -18.79
C SER A 373 13.63 18.21 -17.72
N LEU A 374 13.13 17.67 -16.60
CA LEU A 374 12.63 18.48 -15.48
C LEU A 374 13.76 19.24 -14.75
N GLU A 375 14.94 18.65 -14.65
CA GLU A 375 16.12 19.29 -14.05
C GLU A 375 16.67 20.44 -14.91
N SER A 376 16.69 20.27 -16.24
CA SER A 376 17.15 21.30 -17.16
C SER A 376 16.18 22.49 -17.24
N GLY A 377 14.87 22.25 -17.18
CA GLY A 377 13.85 23.31 -17.16
C GLY A 377 13.87 24.17 -15.88
N THR A 378 14.28 23.61 -14.74
CA THR A 378 14.40 24.36 -13.48
C THR A 378 15.65 25.24 -13.39
N ASN A 379 16.69 24.94 -14.20
CA ASN A 379 17.92 25.75 -14.28
C ASN A 379 17.81 26.95 -15.24
N HIS A 380 16.73 27.09 -16.02
CA HIS A 380 16.51 28.25 -16.90
C HIS A 380 15.53 29.29 -16.31
N CYS A 381 14.99 29.05 -15.12
CA CYS A 381 14.12 29.98 -14.39
C CYS A 381 14.75 30.53 -13.10
N LYS A 382 16.08 30.49 -12.95
CA LYS A 382 16.80 31.13 -11.84
C LYS A 382 17.50 32.41 -12.29
#